data_AF-A0A3C2D4G2-F1
#
_entry.id   AF-A0A3C2D4G2-F1
#
_cell.length_a   1.000
_cell.length_b   1.000
_cell.length_c   1.000
_cell.angle_alpha   90.00
_cell.angle_beta   90.00
_cell.angle_gamma   90.00
#
_symmetry.space_group_name_H-M   'P 1'
#
loop_
_entity.id
_entity.type
_entity.pdbx_description
1 polymer ?
#
loop_
_entity_poly.entity_id
_entity_poly.type
_entity_poly.pdbx_seq_one_letter_code
_entity_poly.pdbx_strand_id
1 'polypeptide(L)'
;MKKMKIANNISSNFRGSSLWKSRILYPFLLSFTMMFYLISCESYENNMISLAGPLSLSTTNSEITLNEKNAGNTALTFHWTTGTNGGAGSSISYRLQVDKKGNNFSTKAISFDLGKAVYTKSLTVVELNDKLLKHWSFDPEVKGNLEARVIATIHSTPEQQDISDVVTIAVVPYLPVSTKLYLIGDATRTGWDLNNATELTPFVESAATFIYKGAFSKGEFSFITTLGQQLPAYGKGTVDGQLVYQSKDPSSVTKFQITEPGTYKISLNLLDLAISISKWDEPAYSQIFIVGPASPNGWDITNATELVQDNDNPFIFTYTGVMNKGEFKFPVNRNGDWGQDMYMKVDDTHMYVHHGGDPDDNKWVNKKKGYYKVTLNLKDLTMKMEQTKLYFVGSATPVKWDITSAIEMVEDATDGCIFTYSGPMTAGEFKFPVNRNSDWAQDMYMKIDNTHMYLHLGGDEDDNKWVLTEAGNYVITANIELLTVTILKQ
;
A
#
# COMPACT_ATOMS: atom_id res chain seq x y z
N MET A 1 -3.42 -21.74 -28.52
CA MET A 1 -3.68 -21.37 -29.94
C MET A 1 -4.23 -19.95 -30.01
N LYS A 2 -3.67 -19.17 -30.95
CA LYS A 2 -4.07 -17.89 -31.59
C LYS A 2 -5.02 -16.88 -30.89
N LYS A 3 -4.42 -15.73 -30.59
CA LYS A 3 -4.99 -14.37 -30.54
C LYS A 3 -5.73 -14.00 -31.84
N MET A 4 -6.88 -13.32 -31.72
CA MET A 4 -7.65 -12.79 -32.84
C MET A 4 -7.48 -11.25 -32.94
N LYS A 5 -6.91 -10.80 -34.06
CA LYS A 5 -6.90 -9.40 -34.53
C LYS A 5 -8.24 -9.11 -35.22
N ILE A 6 -8.81 -7.93 -35.01
CA ILE A 6 -9.88 -7.40 -35.85
C ILE A 6 -9.31 -6.20 -36.61
N ALA A 7 -9.40 -6.28 -37.94
CA ALA A 7 -9.03 -5.24 -38.89
C ALA A 7 -10.28 -4.55 -39.44
N ASN A 8 -10.09 -3.28 -39.78
CA ASN A 8 -11.07 -2.32 -40.28
C ASN A 8 -11.65 -2.62 -41.67
N ASN A 9 -12.71 -1.86 -41.96
CA ASN A 9 -13.19 -1.31 -43.23
C ASN A 9 -14.39 -1.99 -43.91
N ILE A 10 -15.52 -1.27 -43.89
CA ILE A 10 -16.62 -1.39 -44.84
C ILE A 10 -16.92 0.01 -45.43
N SER A 11 -16.45 0.16 -46.66
CA SER A 11 -17.06 0.76 -47.86
C SER A 11 -18.21 1.79 -47.75
N SER A 12 -17.90 2.98 -48.27
CA SER A 12 -18.55 3.70 -49.39
C SER A 12 -20.08 3.85 -49.50
N ASN A 13 -20.49 5.12 -49.39
CA ASN A 13 -21.30 5.93 -50.34
C ASN A 13 -22.55 5.32 -51.01
N PHE A 14 -23.70 5.97 -50.77
CA PHE A 14 -24.66 6.26 -51.84
C PHE A 14 -25.33 7.63 -51.66
N ARG A 15 -25.43 8.34 -52.80
CA ARG A 15 -25.99 9.68 -53.02
C ARG A 15 -27.52 9.69 -52.95
N GLY A 16 -28.11 10.86 -52.72
CA GLY A 16 -29.37 11.20 -53.39
C GLY A 16 -30.22 12.35 -52.83
N SER A 17 -30.07 13.53 -53.43
CA SER A 17 -31.13 14.55 -53.67
C SER A 17 -31.72 15.28 -52.43
N SER A 18 -32.19 16.53 -52.45
CA SER A 18 -32.56 17.44 -53.53
C SER A 18 -32.48 18.90 -53.05
N LEU A 19 -32.08 19.77 -53.97
CA LEU A 19 -32.59 21.12 -54.27
C LEU A 19 -33.20 21.96 -53.12
N TRP A 20 -32.72 23.20 -52.96
CA TRP A 20 -33.52 24.41 -53.17
C TRP A 20 -32.60 25.57 -53.59
N LYS A 21 -33.07 26.33 -54.57
CA LYS A 21 -32.39 27.44 -55.23
C LYS A 21 -32.76 28.76 -54.55
N SER A 22 -31.81 29.67 -54.41
CA SER A 22 -32.05 31.07 -54.78
C SER A 22 -30.76 31.67 -55.33
N ARG A 23 -30.86 32.17 -56.57
CA ARG A 23 -29.84 32.91 -57.31
C ARG A 23 -30.29 34.36 -57.34
N ILE A 24 -29.39 35.32 -57.16
CA ILE A 24 -29.34 36.53 -57.99
C ILE A 24 -27.86 36.83 -58.30
N LEU A 25 -27.60 37.17 -59.56
CA LEU A 25 -26.33 37.25 -60.28
C LEU A 25 -25.91 38.72 -60.54
N TYR A 26 -24.60 39.03 -60.37
CA TYR A 26 -23.64 39.72 -61.27
C TYR A 26 -23.95 41.13 -61.89
N PRO A 27 -23.02 41.83 -62.62
CA PRO A 27 -21.54 41.74 -62.75
C PRO A 27 -20.77 43.11 -62.76
N PHE A 28 -19.44 42.95 -62.74
CA PHE A 28 -18.32 43.80 -63.22
C PHE A 28 -18.51 44.85 -64.34
N LEU A 29 -17.74 45.95 -64.26
CA LEU A 29 -17.11 46.71 -65.38
C LEU A 29 -15.88 47.49 -64.82
N LEU A 30 -14.64 47.03 -64.97
CA LEU A 30 -13.61 47.29 -66.00
C LEU A 30 -13.14 48.76 -66.19
N SER A 31 -11.80 48.93 -66.13
CA SER A 31 -10.94 49.81 -66.96
C SER A 31 -10.37 51.14 -66.39
N PHE A 32 -9.07 51.07 -66.07
CA PHE A 32 -7.96 51.92 -66.55
C PHE A 32 -7.82 53.36 -66.01
N THR A 33 -6.74 53.62 -65.25
CA THR A 33 -5.70 54.63 -65.59
C THR A 33 -4.60 54.66 -64.52
N MET A 34 -3.38 54.88 -65.00
CA MET A 34 -2.10 54.85 -64.33
C MET A 34 -1.56 56.28 -64.31
N MET A 35 -1.27 56.88 -63.14
CA MET A 35 -0.12 57.78 -62.89
C MET A 35 -0.12 58.39 -61.47
N PHE A 36 0.99 58.12 -60.76
CA PHE A 36 1.66 58.84 -59.66
C PHE A 36 0.90 59.88 -58.83
N TYR A 37 0.94 59.72 -57.49
CA TYR A 37 1.63 60.67 -56.60
C TYR A 37 2.06 59.94 -55.31
N LEU A 38 3.38 59.88 -55.10
CA LEU A 38 3.99 59.58 -53.81
C LEU A 38 3.72 60.76 -52.87
N ILE A 39 2.85 60.61 -51.88
CA ILE A 39 2.87 61.40 -50.66
C ILE A 39 2.62 60.43 -49.50
N SER A 40 3.71 59.89 -48.97
CA SER A 40 3.75 59.35 -47.62
C SER A 40 3.58 60.51 -46.66
N CYS A 41 2.34 60.81 -46.29
CA CYS A 41 2.10 61.55 -45.05
C CYS A 41 2.21 60.51 -43.94
N GLU A 42 3.38 60.40 -43.30
CA GLU A 42 3.43 59.82 -41.97
C GLU A 42 2.54 60.70 -41.09
N SER A 43 1.34 60.23 -40.77
CA SER A 43 0.66 60.72 -39.59
C SER A 43 1.48 60.22 -38.41
N TYR A 44 2.31 61.09 -37.84
CA TYR A 44 2.81 60.89 -36.48
C TYR A 44 1.59 60.83 -35.58
N GLU A 45 1.06 59.62 -35.35
CA GLU A 45 0.27 59.36 -34.17
C GLU A 45 1.19 59.71 -33.01
N ASN A 46 0.89 60.83 -32.37
CA ASN A 46 1.49 61.23 -31.13
C ASN A 46 1.02 60.19 -30.11
N ASN A 47 1.68 59.03 -30.10
CA ASN A 47 1.55 58.01 -29.08
C ASN A 47 2.07 58.64 -27.80
N MET A 48 1.20 59.42 -27.15
CA MET A 48 1.28 59.68 -25.73
C MET A 48 1.21 58.31 -25.07
N ILE A 49 2.35 57.66 -24.91
CA ILE A 49 2.50 56.49 -24.04
C ILE A 49 1.94 56.96 -22.71
N SER A 50 0.79 56.42 -22.31
CA SER A 50 0.26 56.65 -20.97
C SER A 50 1.39 56.31 -20.01
N LEU A 51 1.96 57.33 -19.37
CA LEU A 51 2.93 57.12 -18.30
C LEU A 51 2.26 56.19 -17.30
N ALA A 52 2.91 55.07 -17.02
CA ALA A 52 2.41 54.12 -16.06
C ALA A 52 2.22 54.79 -14.68
N GLY A 53 1.17 54.40 -13.96
CA GLY A 53 0.83 54.96 -12.65
C GLY A 53 1.86 54.63 -11.55
N PRO A 54 1.72 55.23 -10.35
CA PRO A 54 2.63 54.98 -9.24
C PRO A 54 2.66 53.50 -8.85
N LEU A 55 3.80 53.04 -8.32
CA LEU A 55 3.94 51.69 -7.79
C LEU A 55 3.07 51.53 -6.55
N SER A 56 2.11 50.62 -6.60
CA SER A 56 1.17 50.35 -5.52
C SER A 56 0.98 48.85 -5.35
N LEU A 57 1.03 48.39 -4.11
CA LEU A 57 0.76 47.00 -3.73
C LEU A 57 -0.67 46.88 -3.19
N SER A 58 -1.35 45.81 -3.57
CA SER A 58 -2.66 45.42 -3.06
C SER A 58 -2.71 43.92 -2.82
N THR A 59 -3.68 43.46 -2.03
CA THR A 59 -3.88 42.05 -1.73
C THR A 59 -5.33 41.64 -1.94
N THR A 60 -5.57 40.37 -2.20
CA THR A 60 -6.93 39.82 -2.33
C THR A 60 -7.75 39.94 -1.05
N ASN A 61 -7.10 39.90 0.11
CA ASN A 61 -7.71 40.03 1.43
C ASN A 61 -6.81 40.87 2.34
N SER A 62 -7.43 41.66 3.21
CA SER A 62 -6.75 42.37 4.31
C SER A 62 -6.75 41.58 5.62
N GLU A 63 -7.57 40.53 5.72
CA GLU A 63 -7.64 39.61 6.86
C GLU A 63 -7.90 38.18 6.39
N ILE A 64 -7.16 37.20 6.93
CA ILE A 64 -7.31 35.78 6.57
C ILE A 64 -7.19 34.89 7.81
N THR A 65 -8.13 33.96 7.96
CA THR A 65 -8.00 32.82 8.89
C THR A 65 -7.67 31.56 8.10
N LEU A 66 -6.53 30.95 8.39
CA LEU A 66 -6.06 29.76 7.70
C LEU A 66 -6.72 28.50 8.27
N ASN A 67 -6.97 27.53 7.39
CA ASN A 67 -7.57 26.25 7.76
C ASN A 67 -6.90 25.13 6.99
N GLU A 68 -6.38 24.12 7.69
CA GLU A 68 -5.65 23.01 7.09
C GLU A 68 -6.44 22.22 6.04
N LYS A 69 -7.77 22.14 6.16
CA LYS A 69 -8.64 21.50 5.15
C LYS A 69 -8.53 22.17 3.77
N ASN A 70 -8.08 23.42 3.73
CA ASN A 70 -7.86 24.20 2.52
C ASN A 70 -6.37 24.30 2.15
N ALA A 71 -5.49 23.44 2.67
CA ALA A 71 -4.03 23.51 2.51
C ALA A 71 -3.57 23.80 1.07
N GLY A 72 -4.17 23.13 0.08
CA GLY A 72 -3.83 23.31 -1.34
C GLY A 72 -4.43 24.55 -2.01
N ASN A 73 -5.39 25.23 -1.38
CA ASN A 73 -6.03 26.42 -1.94
C ASN A 73 -5.12 27.64 -1.82
N THR A 74 -5.35 28.64 -2.68
CA THR A 74 -4.69 29.95 -2.55
C THR A 74 -5.25 30.68 -1.34
N ALA A 75 -4.38 31.12 -0.42
CA ALA A 75 -4.76 31.90 0.75
C ALA A 75 -4.74 33.41 0.47
N LEU A 76 -3.65 33.86 -0.14
CA LEU A 76 -3.34 35.28 -0.31
C LEU A 76 -2.67 35.48 -1.67
N THR A 77 -3.17 36.45 -2.44
CA THR A 77 -2.48 36.93 -3.64
C THR A 77 -2.14 38.40 -3.50
N PHE A 78 -0.88 38.71 -3.78
CA PHE A 78 -0.34 40.06 -3.87
C PHE A 78 -0.40 40.52 -5.32
N HIS A 79 -0.86 41.74 -5.57
CA HIS A 79 -0.89 42.38 -6.88
C HIS A 79 -0.23 43.75 -6.80
N TRP A 80 0.58 44.11 -7.80
CA TRP A 80 1.12 45.46 -7.88
C TRP A 80 0.99 46.05 -9.28
N THR A 81 0.90 47.38 -9.31
CA THR A 81 0.97 48.15 -10.54
C THR A 81 2.38 48.11 -11.12
N THR A 82 2.53 48.50 -12.38
CA THR A 82 3.85 48.47 -13.05
C THR A 82 4.85 49.45 -12.47
N GLY A 83 4.41 50.51 -11.77
CA GLY A 83 5.27 51.67 -11.49
C GLY A 83 5.67 52.38 -12.78
N THR A 84 6.56 53.37 -12.69
CA THR A 84 7.01 54.19 -13.83
C THR A 84 8.54 54.19 -13.94
N ASN A 85 9.05 54.24 -15.17
CA ASN A 85 10.46 54.51 -15.47
C ASN A 85 10.67 55.95 -15.98
N GLY A 86 9.68 56.84 -15.80
CA GLY A 86 9.73 58.22 -16.27
C GLY A 86 9.80 58.38 -17.79
N GLY A 87 9.41 57.35 -18.56
CA GLY A 87 9.51 57.36 -20.03
C GLY A 87 10.90 57.04 -20.57
N ALA A 88 11.86 56.63 -19.73
CA ALA A 88 13.24 56.36 -20.11
C ALA A 88 13.45 55.08 -20.95
N GLY A 89 12.40 54.26 -21.15
CA GLY A 89 12.50 52.96 -21.83
C GLY A 89 13.25 51.88 -21.05
N SER A 90 13.80 52.19 -19.87
CA SER A 90 14.45 51.23 -18.98
C SER A 90 13.48 50.16 -18.50
N SER A 91 13.93 48.90 -18.47
CA SER A 91 13.13 47.81 -17.93
C SER A 91 13.01 47.88 -16.40
N ILE A 92 11.90 47.38 -15.85
CA ILE A 92 11.65 47.31 -14.41
C ILE A 92 11.59 45.84 -13.99
N SER A 93 12.28 45.49 -12.90
CA SER A 93 12.14 44.19 -12.22
C SER A 93 11.57 44.35 -10.82
N TYR A 94 10.84 43.34 -10.32
CA TYR A 94 10.14 43.41 -9.04
C TYR A 94 10.67 42.40 -8.02
N ARG A 95 10.75 42.86 -6.78
CA ARG A 95 10.96 42.04 -5.58
C ARG A 95 9.83 42.31 -4.60
N LEU A 96 9.04 41.29 -4.26
CA LEU A 96 8.07 41.36 -3.18
C LEU A 96 8.77 41.03 -1.86
N GLN A 97 8.59 41.86 -0.84
CA GLN A 97 9.02 41.58 0.54
C GLN A 97 7.79 41.39 1.42
N VAL A 98 7.79 40.32 2.21
CA VAL A 98 6.77 40.05 3.24
C VAL A 98 7.47 39.81 4.57
N ASP A 99 6.96 40.38 5.65
CA ASP A 99 7.53 40.23 6.99
C ASP A 99 6.45 40.27 8.08
N LYS A 100 6.79 39.87 9.30
CA LYS A 100 5.95 40.10 10.48
C LYS A 100 5.94 41.59 10.81
N LYS A 101 4.75 42.12 11.12
CA LYS A 101 4.59 43.53 11.48
C LYS A 101 5.57 43.96 12.57
N GLY A 102 6.28 45.07 12.33
CA GLY A 102 7.24 45.64 13.28
C GLY A 102 8.68 45.15 13.10
N ASN A 103 8.94 44.17 12.23
CA ASN A 103 10.32 43.76 11.88
C ASN A 103 11.02 44.72 10.90
N ASN A 104 10.29 45.70 10.35
CA ASN A 104 10.80 46.74 9.44
C ASN A 104 11.51 46.19 8.20
N PHE A 105 11.11 45.01 7.71
CA PHE A 105 11.72 44.33 6.55
C PHE A 105 13.22 44.10 6.68
N SER A 106 13.70 43.87 7.90
CA SER A 106 15.13 43.69 8.19
C SER A 106 15.58 42.24 7.90
N THR A 107 16.07 41.51 8.90
CA THR A 107 16.71 40.19 8.70
C THR A 107 15.71 39.04 8.52
N LYS A 108 14.42 39.25 8.82
CA LYS A 108 13.37 38.23 8.76
C LYS A 108 12.37 38.43 7.61
N ALA A 109 12.58 39.40 6.74
CA ALA A 109 11.77 39.54 5.54
C ALA A 109 12.00 38.37 4.58
N ILE A 110 10.93 37.76 4.10
CA ILE A 110 11.00 36.84 2.97
C ILE A 110 10.91 37.68 1.70
N SER A 111 11.92 37.55 0.84
CA SER A 111 11.99 38.23 -0.46
C SER A 111 11.68 37.24 -1.58
N PHE A 112 10.77 37.63 -2.48
CA PHE A 112 10.48 36.92 -3.71
C PHE A 112 10.99 37.74 -4.88
N ASP A 113 12.08 37.27 -5.51
CA ASP A 113 12.62 37.85 -6.73
C ASP A 113 11.82 37.37 -7.95
N LEU A 114 11.03 38.26 -8.55
CA LEU A 114 10.06 37.91 -9.59
C LEU A 114 10.52 38.31 -11.00
N GLY A 115 11.55 39.14 -11.09
CA GLY A 115 12.09 39.60 -12.36
C GLY A 115 11.16 40.60 -13.05
N LYS A 116 11.14 40.58 -14.38
CA LYS A 116 10.44 41.55 -15.23
C LYS A 116 9.07 41.01 -15.64
N ALA A 117 8.11 41.90 -15.90
CA ALA A 117 6.77 41.56 -16.41
C ALA A 117 5.95 40.56 -15.55
N VAL A 118 6.25 40.48 -14.25
CA VAL A 118 5.46 39.72 -13.26
C VAL A 118 4.86 40.72 -12.27
N TYR A 119 3.54 40.65 -12.08
CA TYR A 119 2.75 41.63 -11.31
C TYR A 119 1.91 40.99 -10.20
N THR A 120 2.12 39.70 -9.96
CA THR A 120 1.36 38.94 -8.98
C THR A 120 2.21 37.86 -8.32
N LYS A 121 1.89 37.56 -7.06
CA LYS A 121 2.43 36.42 -6.32
C LYS A 121 1.35 35.87 -5.40
N SER A 122 1.03 34.59 -5.57
CA SER A 122 0.12 33.86 -4.67
C SER A 122 0.89 32.97 -3.70
N LEU A 123 0.32 32.80 -2.51
CA LEU A 123 0.74 31.83 -1.50
C LEU A 123 -0.44 30.90 -1.20
N THR A 124 -0.18 29.60 -1.14
CA THR A 124 -1.19 28.62 -0.70
C THR A 124 -1.39 28.70 0.81
N VAL A 125 -2.48 28.12 1.31
CA VAL A 125 -2.77 28.05 2.75
C VAL A 125 -1.64 27.35 3.50
N VAL A 126 -1.16 26.21 3.00
CA VAL A 126 -0.06 25.48 3.65
C VAL A 126 1.26 26.25 3.60
N GLU A 127 1.58 26.88 2.45
CA GLU A 127 2.81 27.66 2.30
C GLU A 127 2.82 28.85 3.28
N LEU A 128 1.70 29.57 3.38
CA LEU A 128 1.58 30.71 4.28
C LEU A 128 1.61 30.29 5.75
N ASN A 129 0.90 29.22 6.12
CA ASN A 129 0.89 28.72 7.50
C ASN A 129 2.29 28.28 7.95
N ASP A 130 3.02 27.56 7.09
CA ASP A 130 4.39 27.13 7.37
C ASP A 130 5.33 28.31 7.61
N LYS A 131 5.25 29.36 6.78
CA LYS A 131 6.07 30.57 6.97
C LYS A 131 5.69 31.29 8.27
N LEU A 132 4.41 31.40 8.59
CA LEU A 132 3.92 32.02 9.83
C LEU A 132 4.48 31.33 11.07
N LEU A 133 4.39 30.01 11.14
CA LEU A 133 4.82 29.26 12.32
C LEU A 133 6.35 29.10 12.38
N LYS A 134 6.98 28.64 11.29
CA LYS A 134 8.39 28.21 11.30
C LYS A 134 9.37 29.36 11.11
N HIS A 135 9.00 30.38 10.33
CA HIS A 135 9.91 31.49 9.99
C HIS A 135 9.63 32.74 10.84
N TRP A 136 8.37 33.15 10.97
CA TRP A 136 7.99 34.34 11.73
C TRP A 136 7.57 34.08 13.18
N SER A 137 7.52 32.81 13.60
CA SER A 137 7.17 32.39 14.97
C SER A 137 5.86 33.03 15.44
N PHE A 138 4.81 32.90 14.63
CA PHE A 138 3.45 33.19 15.08
C PHE A 138 2.96 32.03 15.95
N ASP A 139 2.18 32.36 16.97
CA ASP A 139 1.45 31.37 17.74
C ASP A 139 0.24 30.88 16.92
N PRO A 140 -0.01 29.57 16.84
CA PRO A 140 -1.20 29.04 16.18
C PRO A 140 -2.47 29.57 16.85
N GLU A 141 -3.53 29.75 16.06
CA GLU A 141 -4.86 30.21 16.49
C GLU A 141 -4.89 31.63 17.08
N VAL A 142 -3.76 32.34 17.08
CA VAL A 142 -3.65 33.72 17.57
C VAL A 142 -3.55 34.67 16.38
N LYS A 143 -4.39 35.72 16.38
CA LYS A 143 -4.35 36.77 15.37
C LYS A 143 -3.04 37.56 15.46
N GLY A 144 -2.34 37.65 14.33
CA GLY A 144 -1.19 38.53 14.16
C GLY A 144 -1.26 39.32 12.86
N ASN A 145 -0.19 40.05 12.53
CA ASN A 145 -0.14 40.92 11.35
C ASN A 145 1.15 40.71 10.56
N LEU A 146 1.03 40.60 9.24
CA LEU A 146 2.11 40.71 8.27
C LEU A 146 2.16 42.12 7.68
N GLU A 147 3.34 42.52 7.25
CA GLU A 147 3.59 43.71 6.44
C GLU A 147 4.20 43.27 5.11
N ALA A 148 3.76 43.88 4.01
CA ALA A 148 4.29 43.59 2.68
C ALA A 148 4.55 44.88 1.90
N ARG A 149 5.58 44.86 1.06
CA ARG A 149 5.91 45.93 0.11
C ARG A 149 6.54 45.36 -1.14
N VAL A 150 6.38 46.03 -2.28
CA VAL A 150 7.12 45.68 -3.51
C VAL A 150 8.19 46.73 -3.79
N ILE A 151 9.36 46.24 -4.20
CA ILE A 151 10.48 47.06 -4.68
C ILE A 151 10.55 46.88 -6.19
N ALA A 152 10.45 47.98 -6.92
CA ALA A 152 10.67 48.05 -8.35
C ALA A 152 12.09 48.59 -8.62
N THR A 153 12.94 47.78 -9.24
CA THR A 153 14.28 48.19 -9.68
C THR A 153 14.23 48.62 -11.14
N ILE A 154 14.52 49.89 -11.39
CA ILE A 154 14.59 50.52 -12.70
C ILE A 154 16.03 50.43 -13.19
N HIS A 155 16.25 49.61 -14.23
CA HIS A 155 17.56 49.36 -14.83
C HIS A 155 18.02 50.53 -15.72
N SER A 156 18.17 51.70 -15.10
CA SER A 156 18.70 52.94 -15.68
C SER A 156 20.16 53.16 -15.24
N THR A 157 20.80 54.21 -15.72
CA THR A 157 22.17 54.58 -15.29
C THR A 157 22.16 55.98 -14.71
N PRO A 158 22.31 56.14 -13.37
CA PRO A 158 22.47 55.09 -12.34
C PRO A 158 21.18 54.28 -12.10
N GLU A 159 21.30 53.08 -11.52
CA GLU A 159 20.12 52.28 -11.13
C GLU A 159 19.27 53.03 -10.11
N GLN A 160 17.95 52.92 -10.24
CA GLN A 160 16.98 53.54 -9.33
C GLN A 160 16.02 52.49 -8.76
N GLN A 161 15.50 52.74 -7.56
CA GLN A 161 14.50 51.90 -6.93
C GLN A 161 13.29 52.74 -6.51
N ASP A 162 12.10 52.19 -6.74
CA ASP A 162 10.85 52.68 -6.21
C ASP A 162 10.25 51.62 -5.28
N ILE A 163 9.66 52.05 -4.16
CA ILE A 163 9.15 51.16 -3.12
C ILE A 163 7.70 51.54 -2.85
N SER A 164 6.79 50.57 -2.92
CA SER A 164 5.38 50.81 -2.63
C SER A 164 5.15 51.18 -1.17
N ASP A 165 3.98 51.76 -0.90
CA ASP A 165 3.44 51.80 0.46
C ASP A 165 3.36 50.39 1.05
N VAL A 166 3.47 50.32 2.38
CA VAL A 166 3.39 49.07 3.14
C VAL A 166 1.94 48.66 3.33
N VAL A 167 1.60 47.46 2.87
CA VAL A 167 0.29 46.84 3.13
C VAL A 167 0.38 45.99 4.38
N THR A 168 -0.56 46.18 5.32
CA THR A 168 -0.71 45.31 6.49
C THR A 168 -1.81 44.28 6.23
N ILE A 169 -1.54 43.00 6.54
CA ILE A 169 -2.50 41.89 6.42
C ILE A 169 -2.64 41.21 7.77
N ALA A 170 -3.85 41.16 8.31
CA ALA A 170 -4.15 40.38 9.51
C ALA A 170 -4.25 38.89 9.15
N VAL A 171 -3.62 38.03 9.96
CA VAL A 171 -3.59 36.59 9.71
C VAL A 171 -3.79 35.80 11.01
N VAL A 172 -4.55 34.71 10.93
CA VAL A 172 -4.70 33.71 12.00
C VAL A 172 -4.22 32.37 11.47
N PRO A 173 -3.02 31.88 11.87
CA PRO A 173 -2.54 30.56 11.48
C PRO A 173 -3.26 29.43 12.22
N TYR A 174 -3.19 28.21 11.71
CA TYR A 174 -3.69 27.00 12.38
C TYR A 174 -2.53 26.15 12.91
N LEU A 175 -2.77 25.36 13.96
CA LEU A 175 -1.84 24.30 14.37
C LEU A 175 -2.02 23.09 13.45
N PRO A 176 -0.99 22.65 12.68
CA PRO A 176 -1.12 21.46 11.85
C PRO A 176 -1.36 20.20 12.67
N VAL A 177 -2.20 19.30 12.16
CA VAL A 177 -2.37 17.97 12.76
C VAL A 177 -1.07 17.16 12.66
N SER A 178 -0.90 16.22 13.58
CA SER A 178 0.29 15.35 13.57
C SER A 178 0.32 14.46 12.32
N THR A 179 1.50 14.30 11.73
CA THR A 179 1.74 13.34 10.65
C THR A 179 2.05 11.93 11.15
N LYS A 180 2.10 11.75 12.48
CA LYS A 180 2.33 10.47 13.15
C LYS A 180 1.33 10.25 14.25
N LEU A 181 0.91 9.00 14.40
CA LEU A 181 0.02 8.59 15.47
C LEU A 181 0.43 7.21 15.97
N TYR A 182 0.40 7.03 17.28
CA TYR A 182 0.80 5.80 17.95
C TYR A 182 -0.32 5.31 18.85
N LEU A 183 -0.61 4.01 18.77
CA LEU A 183 -1.64 3.31 19.54
C LEU A 183 -1.04 2.78 20.86
N ILE A 184 -1.69 3.09 21.97
CA ILE A 184 -1.36 2.62 23.33
C ILE A 184 -2.62 2.16 24.07
N GLY A 185 -2.48 1.23 25.00
CA GLY A 185 -3.58 0.73 25.81
C GLY A 185 -3.41 -0.72 26.23
N ASP A 186 -4.09 -1.14 27.30
CA ASP A 186 -4.16 -2.56 27.72
C ASP A 186 -4.87 -3.45 26.69
N ALA A 187 -5.68 -2.85 25.80
CA ALA A 187 -6.23 -3.55 24.64
C ALA A 187 -5.19 -3.82 23.53
N THR A 188 -4.02 -3.18 23.59
CA THR A 188 -3.00 -3.18 22.54
C THR A 188 -1.77 -4.00 22.98
N ARG A 189 -0.98 -4.47 22.02
CA ARG A 189 0.24 -5.27 22.26
C ARG A 189 1.22 -4.60 23.24
N THR A 190 1.31 -3.28 23.18
CA THR A 190 2.36 -2.51 23.88
C THR A 190 1.88 -2.00 25.23
N GLY A 191 0.64 -2.29 25.63
CA GLY A 191 0.07 -1.75 26.85
C GLY A 191 0.14 -0.22 26.86
N TRP A 192 0.36 0.33 28.04
CA TRP A 192 0.59 1.76 28.26
C TRP A 192 2.06 2.19 28.12
N ASP A 193 2.93 1.37 27.50
CA ASP A 193 4.33 1.76 27.25
C ASP A 193 4.42 2.79 26.11
N LEU A 194 4.73 4.02 26.48
CA LEU A 194 4.78 5.16 25.56
C LEU A 194 5.98 5.08 24.60
N ASN A 195 7.05 4.37 24.96
CA ASN A 195 8.28 4.33 24.16
C ASN A 195 8.19 3.29 23.03
N ASN A 196 7.40 2.24 23.25
CA ASN A 196 7.26 1.12 22.32
C ASN A 196 5.89 1.07 21.64
N ALA A 197 5.11 2.15 21.72
CA ALA A 197 3.77 2.26 21.16
C ALA A 197 3.71 1.93 19.65
N THR A 198 2.58 1.38 19.19
CA THR A 198 2.44 0.91 17.81
C THR A 198 2.12 2.07 16.86
N GLU A 199 2.99 2.38 15.90
CA GLU A 199 2.75 3.43 14.89
C GLU A 199 1.64 3.00 13.92
N LEU A 200 0.66 3.88 13.70
CA LEU A 200 -0.39 3.67 12.69
C LEU A 200 0.11 4.07 11.31
N THR A 201 -0.42 3.41 10.28
CA THR A 201 -0.08 3.74 8.89
C THR A 201 -0.93 4.93 8.41
N PRO A 202 -0.30 6.02 7.93
CA PRO A 202 -1.03 7.10 7.30
C PRO A 202 -1.67 6.61 5.99
N PHE A 203 -2.85 7.11 5.67
CA PHE A 203 -3.54 6.81 4.42
C PHE A 203 -2.87 7.54 3.26
N VAL A 204 -2.62 6.84 2.16
CA VAL A 204 -1.81 7.35 1.03
C VAL A 204 -2.37 8.65 0.44
N GLU A 205 -3.68 8.82 0.45
CA GLU A 205 -4.36 9.99 -0.13
C GLU A 205 -4.64 11.11 0.88
N SER A 206 -4.34 10.90 2.17
CA SER A 206 -4.58 11.89 3.22
C SER A 206 -3.62 11.69 4.40
N ALA A 207 -2.66 12.60 4.56
CA ALA A 207 -1.70 12.59 5.66
C ALA A 207 -2.34 12.80 7.06
N ALA A 208 -3.59 13.28 7.10
CA ALA A 208 -4.37 13.43 8.33
C ALA A 208 -5.21 12.20 8.67
N THR A 209 -5.26 11.20 7.78
CA THR A 209 -6.03 9.98 7.97
C THR A 209 -5.08 8.83 8.28
N PHE A 210 -5.40 8.01 9.26
CA PHE A 210 -4.62 6.81 9.58
C PHE A 210 -5.50 5.58 9.64
N ILE A 211 -4.90 4.44 9.32
CA ILE A 211 -5.53 3.14 9.38
C ILE A 211 -4.66 2.21 10.22
N TYR A 212 -5.32 1.44 11.08
CA TYR A 212 -4.72 0.30 11.77
C TYR A 212 -5.58 -0.94 11.54
N LYS A 213 -4.93 -2.07 11.27
CA LYS A 213 -5.55 -3.39 11.20
C LYS A 213 -4.71 -4.30 12.08
N GLY A 214 -5.31 -4.89 13.10
CA GLY A 214 -4.57 -5.75 14.01
C GLY A 214 -5.41 -6.31 15.14
N ALA A 215 -4.81 -7.24 15.88
CA ALA A 215 -5.43 -7.86 17.04
C ALA A 215 -5.55 -6.87 18.20
N PHE A 216 -6.65 -7.00 18.95
CA PHE A 216 -6.89 -6.35 20.23
C PHE A 216 -7.32 -7.38 21.27
N SER A 217 -6.85 -7.16 22.49
CA SER A 217 -7.37 -7.80 23.71
C SER A 217 -8.55 -6.99 24.27
N LYS A 218 -9.31 -7.59 25.20
CA LYS A 218 -10.28 -6.84 25.99
C LYS A 218 -9.54 -5.82 26.85
N GLY A 219 -9.89 -4.55 26.74
CA GLY A 219 -9.23 -3.47 27.48
C GLY A 219 -9.55 -2.09 26.94
N GLU A 220 -8.80 -1.09 27.37
CA GLU A 220 -8.88 0.30 26.93
C GLU A 220 -7.71 0.67 26.00
N PHE A 221 -7.86 1.74 25.21
CA PHE A 221 -6.78 2.30 24.41
C PHE A 221 -6.99 3.80 24.09
N SER A 222 -5.91 4.46 23.71
CA SER A 222 -5.89 5.84 23.18
C SER A 222 -4.72 6.01 22.20
N PHE A 223 -4.48 7.25 21.77
CA PHE A 223 -3.41 7.56 20.82
C PHE A 223 -2.52 8.70 21.30
N ILE A 224 -1.21 8.59 21.06
CA ILE A 224 -0.23 9.66 21.27
C ILE A 224 0.38 10.07 19.93
N THR A 225 0.86 11.30 19.83
CA THR A 225 1.49 11.80 18.59
C THR A 225 3.01 11.63 18.55
N THR A 226 3.62 11.39 19.71
CA THR A 226 5.08 11.33 19.89
C THR A 226 5.43 10.22 20.87
N LEU A 227 6.35 9.32 20.49
CA LEU A 227 6.85 8.28 21.39
C LEU A 227 7.46 8.88 22.67
N GLY A 228 7.21 8.24 23.80
CA GLY A 228 7.67 8.65 25.12
C GLY A 228 6.92 9.83 25.75
N GLN A 229 5.93 10.41 25.06
CA GLN A 229 5.17 11.57 25.54
C GLN A 229 3.69 11.23 25.73
N GLN A 230 3.10 11.65 26.84
CA GLN A 230 1.66 11.48 27.10
C GLN A 230 0.77 12.45 26.32
N LEU A 231 1.36 13.55 25.84
CA LEU A 231 0.68 14.59 25.09
C LEU A 231 1.60 15.11 23.98
N PRO A 232 1.06 15.59 22.85
CA PRO A 232 -0.37 15.58 22.53
C PRO A 232 -0.95 14.18 22.32
N ALA A 233 -2.24 14.01 22.62
CA ALA A 233 -2.94 12.75 22.55
C ALA A 233 -4.35 12.89 21.99
N TYR A 234 -4.87 11.80 21.46
CA TYR A 234 -6.24 11.69 20.99
C TYR A 234 -7.00 10.62 21.77
N GLY A 235 -8.18 11.00 22.26
CA GLY A 235 -9.06 10.17 23.06
C GLY A 235 -10.48 10.07 22.49
N LYS A 236 -11.33 9.32 23.21
CA LYS A 236 -12.73 9.09 22.84
C LYS A 236 -13.60 10.33 23.09
N GLY A 237 -14.36 10.78 22.09
CA GLY A 237 -15.36 11.84 22.28
C GLY A 237 -16.59 11.40 23.06
N THR A 238 -17.47 12.36 23.35
CA THR A 238 -18.74 12.08 24.05
C THR A 238 -19.78 11.44 23.14
N VAL A 239 -19.61 11.60 21.82
CA VAL A 239 -20.42 10.98 20.77
C VAL A 239 -19.63 9.84 20.14
N ASP A 240 -20.30 8.72 19.84
CA ASP A 240 -19.67 7.62 19.14
C ASP A 240 -19.13 8.06 17.77
N GLY A 241 -17.91 7.63 17.48
CA GLY A 241 -17.18 8.01 16.27
C GLY A 241 -16.47 9.36 16.34
N GLN A 242 -16.51 10.05 17.48
CA GLN A 242 -15.78 11.30 17.70
C GLN A 242 -14.41 11.06 18.34
N LEU A 243 -13.42 11.80 17.87
CA LEU A 243 -12.08 11.89 18.42
C LEU A 243 -11.93 13.23 19.17
N VAL A 244 -11.18 13.26 20.27
CA VAL A 244 -10.89 14.49 21.03
C VAL A 244 -9.39 14.66 21.15
N TYR A 245 -8.89 15.81 20.73
CA TYR A 245 -7.50 16.21 20.88
C TYR A 245 -7.24 16.81 22.27
N GLN A 246 -6.16 16.39 22.93
CA GLN A 246 -5.69 16.95 24.18
C GLN A 246 -4.21 17.31 24.10
N SER A 247 -3.86 18.48 24.63
CA SER A 247 -2.49 19.00 24.61
C SER A 247 -2.02 19.60 25.94
N LYS A 248 -2.88 19.64 26.97
CA LYS A 248 -2.58 20.33 28.23
C LYS A 248 -2.60 19.44 29.47
N ASP A 249 -3.52 18.49 29.53
CA ASP A 249 -3.72 17.64 30.71
C ASP A 249 -3.86 16.16 30.30
N PRO A 250 -2.87 15.29 30.60
CA PRO A 250 -2.94 13.87 30.29
C PRO A 250 -4.14 13.16 30.94
N SER A 251 -4.60 13.63 32.10
CA SER A 251 -5.72 13.02 32.82
C SER A 251 -7.07 13.24 32.13
N SER A 252 -7.14 14.23 31.23
CA SER A 252 -8.33 14.53 30.41
C SER A 252 -8.47 13.65 29.17
N VAL A 253 -7.50 12.78 28.89
CA VAL A 253 -7.54 11.86 27.74
C VAL A 253 -8.49 10.70 28.05
N THR A 254 -9.69 10.78 27.50
CA THR A 254 -10.69 9.71 27.51
C THR A 254 -10.27 8.56 26.61
N LYS A 255 -10.63 7.33 26.98
CA LYS A 255 -10.16 6.11 26.30
C LYS A 255 -11.27 5.43 25.52
N PHE A 256 -10.88 4.75 24.45
CA PHE A 256 -11.72 3.79 23.74
C PHE A 256 -11.68 2.44 24.47
N GLN A 257 -12.67 1.59 24.22
CA GLN A 257 -12.78 0.29 24.88
C GLN A 257 -13.05 -0.81 23.86
N ILE A 258 -12.32 -1.92 23.98
CA ILE A 258 -12.56 -3.19 23.30
C ILE A 258 -13.20 -4.15 24.30
N THR A 259 -14.42 -4.60 24.01
CA THR A 259 -15.18 -5.48 24.91
C THR A 259 -14.95 -6.96 24.64
N GLU A 260 -14.61 -7.31 23.40
CA GLU A 260 -14.36 -8.67 22.95
C GLU A 260 -13.02 -8.74 22.23
N PRO A 261 -12.12 -9.67 22.57
CA PRO A 261 -10.89 -9.85 21.82
C PRO A 261 -11.16 -10.18 20.35
N GLY A 262 -10.26 -9.78 19.48
CA GLY A 262 -10.35 -10.09 18.05
C GLY A 262 -9.52 -9.15 17.19
N THR A 263 -9.60 -9.33 15.86
CA THR A 263 -9.00 -8.41 14.90
C THR A 263 -9.93 -7.25 14.63
N TYR A 264 -9.39 -6.03 14.65
CA TYR A 264 -10.13 -4.81 14.39
C TYR A 264 -9.47 -3.98 13.29
N LYS A 265 -10.29 -3.22 12.58
CA LYS A 265 -9.87 -2.12 11.73
C LYS A 265 -10.25 -0.82 12.44
N ILE A 266 -9.25 0.03 12.66
CA ILE A 266 -9.42 1.40 13.11
C ILE A 266 -9.13 2.32 11.93
N SER A 267 -10.00 3.29 11.70
CA SER A 267 -9.79 4.35 10.72
C SER A 267 -10.10 5.67 11.37
N LEU A 268 -9.17 6.63 11.30
CA LEU A 268 -9.29 7.91 11.98
C LEU A 268 -8.82 9.05 11.10
N ASN A 269 -9.43 10.22 11.30
CA ASN A 269 -9.14 11.45 10.56
C ASN A 269 -8.96 12.59 11.57
N LEU A 270 -7.75 13.15 11.64
CA LEU A 270 -7.40 14.17 12.61
C LEU A 270 -7.98 15.56 12.28
N LEU A 271 -8.26 15.83 11.01
CA LEU A 271 -8.89 17.09 10.57
C LEU A 271 -10.40 17.13 10.85
N ASP A 272 -11.05 15.98 10.74
CA ASP A 272 -12.47 15.83 11.03
C ASP A 272 -12.75 15.43 12.49
N LEU A 273 -11.69 15.12 13.25
CA LEU A 273 -11.78 14.55 14.60
C LEU A 273 -12.77 13.38 14.65
N ALA A 274 -12.61 12.46 13.69
CA ALA A 274 -13.49 11.32 13.49
C ALA A 274 -12.72 10.00 13.60
N ILE A 275 -13.39 8.97 14.11
CA ILE A 275 -12.86 7.61 14.25
C ILE A 275 -13.95 6.58 13.97
N SER A 276 -13.56 5.47 13.34
CA SER A 276 -14.38 4.27 13.18
C SER A 276 -13.60 3.07 13.67
N ILE A 277 -14.25 2.24 14.49
CA ILE A 277 -13.69 1.00 15.04
C ILE A 277 -14.67 -0.12 14.69
N SER A 278 -14.23 -1.10 13.92
CA SER A 278 -15.05 -2.25 13.55
C SER A 278 -14.24 -3.53 13.63
N LYS A 279 -14.89 -4.65 14.00
CA LYS A 279 -14.29 -5.96 13.83
C LYS A 279 -13.91 -6.16 12.37
N TRP A 280 -12.79 -6.84 12.16
CA TRP A 280 -12.21 -7.11 10.86
C TRP A 280 -12.13 -8.63 10.70
N ASP A 281 -13.05 -9.22 9.93
CA ASP A 281 -13.16 -10.67 9.72
C ASP A 281 -12.17 -11.16 8.66
N GLU A 282 -10.91 -10.81 8.85
CA GLU A 282 -9.76 -11.22 8.05
C GLU A 282 -8.60 -11.50 9.03
N PRO A 283 -7.64 -12.36 8.67
CA PRO A 283 -6.50 -12.60 9.52
C PRO A 283 -5.67 -11.32 9.71
N ALA A 284 -5.03 -11.20 10.88
CA ALA A 284 -4.10 -10.11 11.14
C ALA A 284 -2.87 -10.14 10.22
N TYR A 285 -2.52 -11.34 9.72
CA TYR A 285 -1.39 -11.61 8.85
C TYR A 285 -1.85 -12.27 7.56
N SER A 286 -1.42 -11.74 6.42
CA SER A 286 -1.70 -12.28 5.08
C SER A 286 -0.59 -13.18 4.54
N GLN A 287 0.52 -13.31 5.27
CA GLN A 287 1.63 -14.19 4.94
C GLN A 287 2.12 -14.90 6.20
N ILE A 288 2.33 -16.20 6.10
CA ILE A 288 2.86 -17.04 7.17
C ILE A 288 3.95 -17.91 6.57
N PHE A 289 5.03 -18.12 7.30
CA PHE A 289 6.16 -18.91 6.87
C PHE A 289 6.41 -20.06 7.85
N ILE A 290 7.17 -21.07 7.46
CA ILE A 290 7.69 -22.12 8.34
C ILE A 290 9.22 -22.07 8.36
N VAL A 291 9.77 -22.18 9.56
CA VAL A 291 11.22 -22.23 9.83
C VAL A 291 11.52 -23.29 10.89
N GLY A 292 12.77 -23.73 10.91
CA GLY A 292 13.34 -24.70 11.86
C GLY A 292 13.96 -25.90 11.15
N PRO A 293 14.76 -26.74 11.84
CA PRO A 293 15.45 -27.88 11.24
C PRO A 293 14.52 -28.90 10.58
N ALA A 294 13.23 -28.93 10.95
CA ALA A 294 12.24 -29.75 10.26
C ALA A 294 11.81 -29.18 8.89
N SER A 295 11.99 -27.89 8.64
CA SER A 295 11.59 -27.21 7.40
C SER A 295 12.71 -27.19 6.35
N PRO A 296 12.43 -26.94 5.05
CA PRO A 296 13.42 -26.99 3.97
C PRO A 296 14.64 -26.07 4.18
N ASN A 297 14.42 -24.88 4.74
CA ASN A 297 15.45 -23.83 4.84
C ASN A 297 16.00 -23.67 6.27
N GLY A 298 15.73 -24.62 7.17
CA GLY A 298 16.25 -24.58 8.53
C GLY A 298 15.86 -23.30 9.27
N TRP A 299 16.80 -22.74 10.04
CA TRP A 299 16.63 -21.47 10.74
C TRP A 299 16.95 -20.22 9.89
N ASP A 300 17.09 -20.34 8.57
CA ASP A 300 17.23 -19.16 7.70
C ASP A 300 15.88 -18.45 7.52
N ILE A 301 15.56 -17.53 8.44
CA ILE A 301 14.30 -16.79 8.44
C ILE A 301 14.15 -15.85 7.23
N THR A 302 15.27 -15.40 6.64
CA THR A 302 15.22 -14.54 5.44
C THR A 302 14.77 -15.32 4.21
N ASN A 303 15.01 -16.64 4.22
CA ASN A 303 14.55 -17.57 3.19
C ASN A 303 13.48 -18.55 3.72
N ALA A 304 12.72 -18.18 4.77
CA ALA A 304 11.68 -19.04 5.31
C ALA A 304 10.68 -19.51 4.23
N THR A 305 10.21 -20.76 4.33
CA THR A 305 9.28 -21.31 3.34
C THR A 305 7.87 -20.76 3.59
N GLU A 306 7.26 -20.15 2.58
CA GLU A 306 5.92 -19.55 2.69
C GLU A 306 4.83 -20.62 2.64
N LEU A 307 3.83 -20.48 3.51
CA LEU A 307 2.60 -21.27 3.46
C LEU A 307 1.65 -20.68 2.43
N VAL A 308 0.86 -21.52 1.78
CA VAL A 308 -0.19 -21.11 0.84
C VAL A 308 -1.43 -20.73 1.63
N GLN A 309 -1.87 -19.48 1.51
CA GLN A 309 -3.16 -19.03 2.02
C GLN A 309 -4.29 -19.60 1.16
N ASP A 310 -5.35 -20.08 1.80
CA ASP A 310 -6.56 -20.54 1.10
C ASP A 310 -7.35 -19.35 0.53
N ASN A 311 -7.84 -19.49 -0.71
CA ASN A 311 -8.54 -18.42 -1.41
C ASN A 311 -10.00 -18.23 -0.95
N ASP A 312 -10.63 -19.29 -0.44
CA ASP A 312 -12.03 -19.28 0.00
C ASP A 312 -12.15 -18.97 1.50
N ASN A 313 -11.13 -19.31 2.28
CA ASN A 313 -11.04 -19.00 3.70
C ASN A 313 -9.66 -18.40 4.06
N PRO A 314 -9.54 -17.06 4.14
CA PRO A 314 -8.25 -16.39 4.34
C PRO A 314 -7.60 -16.70 5.70
N PHE A 315 -8.30 -17.32 6.65
CA PHE A 315 -7.72 -17.77 7.91
C PHE A 315 -6.95 -19.08 7.81
N ILE A 316 -7.02 -19.79 6.67
CA ILE A 316 -6.37 -21.08 6.48
C ILE A 316 -5.06 -20.92 5.71
N PHE A 317 -3.98 -21.48 6.26
CA PHE A 317 -2.65 -21.51 5.63
C PHE A 317 -2.13 -22.94 5.59
N THR A 318 -1.58 -23.35 4.45
CA THR A 318 -1.11 -24.72 4.25
C THR A 318 0.35 -24.77 3.80
N TYR A 319 1.17 -25.59 4.46
CA TYR A 319 2.42 -26.10 3.91
C TYR A 319 2.22 -27.53 3.44
N THR A 320 2.74 -27.88 2.27
CA THR A 320 2.77 -29.27 1.76
C THR A 320 4.15 -29.56 1.19
N GLY A 321 4.81 -30.57 1.73
CA GLY A 321 6.18 -30.90 1.32
C GLY A 321 6.91 -31.80 2.32
N VAL A 322 8.18 -32.05 2.02
CA VAL A 322 9.06 -32.84 2.90
C VAL A 322 9.35 -32.05 4.17
N MET A 323 9.26 -32.71 5.31
CA MET A 323 9.80 -32.20 6.58
C MET A 323 10.78 -33.20 7.16
N ASN A 324 11.88 -32.70 7.69
CA ASN A 324 12.88 -33.49 8.42
C ASN A 324 12.46 -33.68 9.88
N LYS A 325 13.12 -34.59 10.58
CA LYS A 325 13.06 -34.64 12.05
C LYS A 325 13.70 -33.36 12.62
N GLY A 326 13.00 -32.66 13.51
CA GLY A 326 13.53 -31.44 14.12
C GLY A 326 12.46 -30.49 14.60
N GLU A 327 12.88 -29.33 15.09
CA GLU A 327 11.97 -28.29 15.57
C GLU A 327 11.43 -27.42 14.42
N PHE A 328 10.27 -26.79 14.63
CA PHE A 328 9.74 -25.76 13.75
C PHE A 328 8.76 -24.80 14.44
N LYS A 329 8.55 -23.62 13.84
CA LYS A 329 7.57 -22.59 14.20
C LYS A 329 7.24 -21.70 12.99
N PHE A 330 6.34 -20.73 13.16
CA PHE A 330 5.77 -19.99 12.03
C PHE A 330 5.88 -18.46 12.14
N PRO A 331 6.93 -17.82 11.60
CA PRO A 331 7.01 -16.37 11.55
C PRO A 331 6.02 -15.78 10.54
N VAL A 332 5.67 -14.50 10.74
CA VAL A 332 4.71 -13.78 9.88
C VAL A 332 5.37 -12.94 8.79
N ASN A 333 6.70 -12.85 8.79
CA ASN A 333 7.47 -12.15 7.75
C ASN A 333 8.91 -12.72 7.61
N ARG A 334 9.66 -12.21 6.62
CA ARG A 334 11.04 -12.61 6.28
C ARG A 334 12.05 -11.47 6.42
N ASN A 335 11.77 -10.45 7.26
CA ASN A 335 12.61 -9.26 7.37
C ASN A 335 13.98 -9.50 8.06
N GLY A 336 14.26 -10.73 8.52
CA GLY A 336 15.49 -11.09 9.23
C GLY A 336 15.45 -10.84 10.75
N ASP A 337 14.43 -10.15 11.24
CA ASP A 337 14.25 -9.84 12.65
C ASP A 337 13.56 -11.01 13.38
N TRP A 338 14.18 -11.50 14.44
CA TRP A 338 13.58 -12.54 15.29
C TRP A 338 12.64 -11.98 16.36
N GLY A 339 12.67 -10.66 16.59
CA GLY A 339 11.71 -9.93 17.42
C GLY A 339 10.42 -9.60 16.68
N GLN A 340 10.04 -10.39 15.68
CA GLN A 340 8.76 -10.30 14.98
C GLN A 340 7.71 -11.23 15.60
N ASP A 341 6.44 -10.97 15.33
CA ASP A 341 5.35 -11.87 15.71
C ASP A 341 5.49 -13.24 15.02
N MET A 342 5.11 -14.31 15.73
CA MET A 342 5.16 -15.68 15.25
C MET A 342 3.96 -16.47 15.77
N TYR A 343 3.53 -17.50 15.06
CA TYR A 343 2.67 -18.52 15.63
C TYR A 343 3.54 -19.60 16.29
N MET A 344 3.29 -19.81 17.58
CA MET A 344 4.05 -20.73 18.45
C MET A 344 3.13 -21.72 19.15
N LYS A 345 3.75 -22.76 19.73
CA LYS A 345 3.05 -23.94 20.26
C LYS A 345 2.43 -23.71 21.63
N VAL A 346 1.12 -23.92 21.75
CA VAL A 346 0.49 -24.21 23.05
C VAL A 346 0.59 -25.71 23.32
N ASP A 347 0.07 -26.51 22.39
CA ASP A 347 0.13 -27.98 22.40
C ASP A 347 0.25 -28.53 20.97
N ASP A 348 0.12 -29.83 20.78
CA ASP A 348 0.33 -30.46 19.47
C ASP A 348 -0.69 -30.00 18.40
N THR A 349 -1.83 -29.44 18.81
CA THR A 349 -2.93 -29.02 17.93
C THR A 349 -3.33 -27.54 18.07
N HIS A 350 -2.87 -26.84 19.11
CA HIS A 350 -3.19 -25.44 19.35
C HIS A 350 -1.95 -24.55 19.30
N MET A 351 -2.17 -23.33 18.82
CA MET A 351 -1.15 -22.29 18.72
C MET A 351 -1.60 -20.99 19.38
N TYR A 352 -0.68 -20.06 19.52
CA TYR A 352 -0.94 -18.69 19.93
C TYR A 352 -0.07 -17.76 19.09
N VAL A 353 -0.45 -16.49 19.03
CA VAL A 353 0.43 -15.44 18.49
C VAL A 353 1.43 -15.11 19.60
N HIS A 354 2.67 -15.54 19.42
CA HIS A 354 3.81 -15.03 20.16
C HIS A 354 4.15 -13.66 19.60
N HIS A 355 4.21 -12.65 20.48
CA HIS A 355 4.51 -11.31 20.06
C HIS A 355 6.01 -11.07 20.05
N GLY A 356 6.46 -10.31 19.05
CA GLY A 356 7.86 -10.00 18.87
C GLY A 356 8.54 -9.44 20.14
N GLY A 357 9.57 -10.14 20.63
CA GLY A 357 10.33 -9.78 21.83
C GLY A 357 9.88 -10.47 23.12
N ASP A 358 8.79 -11.24 23.10
CA ASP A 358 8.35 -12.03 24.26
C ASP A 358 9.40 -13.12 24.61
N PRO A 359 9.59 -13.43 25.91
CA PRO A 359 10.73 -14.22 26.40
C PRO A 359 10.62 -15.73 26.13
N ASP A 360 9.42 -16.24 25.86
CA ASP A 360 9.18 -17.65 25.56
C ASP A 360 9.45 -17.98 24.09
N ASP A 361 9.67 -19.25 23.78
CA ASP A 361 10.03 -19.68 22.42
C ASP A 361 9.57 -21.13 22.15
N ASN A 362 8.26 -21.36 22.29
CA ASN A 362 7.64 -22.68 22.21
C ASN A 362 7.53 -23.18 20.75
N LYS A 363 8.13 -24.34 20.47
CA LYS A 363 8.21 -24.93 19.13
C LYS A 363 7.49 -26.27 19.05
N TRP A 364 7.08 -26.63 17.84
CA TRP A 364 6.76 -28.02 17.54
C TRP A 364 8.02 -28.81 17.21
N VAL A 365 7.94 -30.13 17.38
CA VAL A 365 9.00 -31.06 17.02
C VAL A 365 8.43 -32.12 16.10
N ASN A 366 8.86 -32.10 14.84
CA ASN A 366 8.59 -33.20 13.93
C ASN A 366 9.46 -34.41 14.31
N LYS A 367 8.83 -35.56 14.54
CA LYS A 367 9.48 -36.75 15.12
C LYS A 367 10.26 -37.56 14.09
N LYS A 368 9.88 -37.47 12.81
CA LYS A 368 10.38 -38.33 11.74
C LYS A 368 10.39 -37.57 10.41
N LYS A 369 11.37 -37.86 9.55
CA LYS A 369 11.36 -37.34 8.19
C LYS A 369 10.17 -37.92 7.41
N GLY A 370 9.51 -37.13 6.58
CA GLY A 370 8.41 -37.59 5.74
C GLY A 370 7.80 -36.46 4.92
N TYR A 371 6.80 -36.79 4.10
CA TYR A 371 6.04 -35.79 3.34
C TYR A 371 4.76 -35.43 4.12
N TYR A 372 4.59 -34.14 4.45
CA TYR A 372 3.53 -33.68 5.33
C TYR A 372 2.66 -32.60 4.68
N LYS A 373 1.39 -32.57 5.10
CA LYS A 373 0.50 -31.41 4.99
C LYS A 373 0.35 -30.79 6.38
N VAL A 374 0.77 -29.54 6.55
CA VAL A 374 0.57 -28.75 7.76
C VAL A 374 -0.46 -27.69 7.45
N THR A 375 -1.56 -27.65 8.21
CA THR A 375 -2.65 -26.68 8.06
C THR A 375 -2.76 -25.85 9.33
N LEU A 376 -2.72 -24.53 9.18
CA LEU A 376 -2.98 -23.56 10.24
C LEU A 376 -4.36 -22.94 10.03
N ASN A 377 -5.09 -22.74 11.13
CA ASN A 377 -6.31 -21.95 11.15
C ASN A 377 -6.12 -20.80 12.13
N LEU A 378 -5.98 -19.58 11.60
CA LEU A 378 -5.65 -18.39 12.41
C LEU A 378 -6.87 -17.84 13.16
N LYS A 379 -8.09 -18.27 12.79
CA LYS A 379 -9.34 -17.88 13.48
C LYS A 379 -9.51 -18.66 14.78
N ASP A 380 -9.30 -19.97 14.70
CA ASP A 380 -9.45 -20.88 15.83
C ASP A 380 -8.13 -21.12 16.57
N LEU A 381 -7.03 -20.58 16.05
CA LEU A 381 -5.67 -20.76 16.56
C LEU A 381 -5.30 -22.25 16.71
N THR A 382 -5.57 -23.04 15.65
CA THR A 382 -5.24 -24.47 15.59
C THR A 382 -4.22 -24.79 14.50
N MET A 383 -3.49 -25.88 14.70
CA MET A 383 -2.57 -26.47 13.75
C MET A 383 -2.88 -27.97 13.60
N LYS A 384 -2.85 -28.46 12.37
CA LYS A 384 -2.97 -29.87 12.04
C LYS A 384 -1.80 -30.30 11.17
N MET A 385 -1.13 -31.39 11.53
CA MET A 385 -0.04 -31.98 10.76
C MET A 385 -0.39 -33.41 10.36
N GLU A 386 -0.37 -33.68 9.06
CA GLU A 386 -0.75 -34.97 8.48
C GLU A 386 0.39 -35.51 7.64
N GLN A 387 0.88 -36.71 7.99
CA GLN A 387 1.87 -37.40 7.18
C GLN A 387 1.19 -38.11 6.02
N THR A 388 1.78 -38.02 4.83
CA THR A 388 1.32 -38.72 3.63
C THR A 388 1.48 -40.22 3.83
N LYS A 389 0.44 -40.96 3.50
CA LYS A 389 0.48 -42.41 3.36
C LYS A 389 0.49 -42.76 1.88
N LEU A 390 1.08 -43.90 1.54
CA LEU A 390 1.10 -44.40 0.18
C LEU A 390 0.42 -45.76 0.10
N TYR A 391 -0.48 -45.89 -0.87
CA TYR A 391 -1.23 -47.10 -1.12
C TYR A 391 -0.87 -47.67 -2.49
N PHE A 392 -1.23 -48.93 -2.71
CA PHE A 392 -0.88 -49.69 -3.90
C PHE A 392 -2.10 -50.40 -4.46
N VAL A 393 -2.40 -50.16 -5.73
CA VAL A 393 -3.61 -50.66 -6.41
C VAL A 393 -3.33 -50.92 -7.89
N GLY A 394 -4.09 -51.82 -8.50
CA GLY A 394 -4.07 -52.10 -9.93
C GLY A 394 -4.25 -53.58 -10.25
N SER A 395 -4.56 -53.89 -11.52
CA SER A 395 -4.80 -55.27 -11.98
C SER A 395 -3.63 -56.24 -11.72
N ALA A 396 -2.41 -55.73 -11.56
CA ALA A 396 -1.24 -56.53 -11.17
C ALA A 396 -1.23 -56.93 -9.69
N THR A 397 -2.02 -56.26 -8.84
CA THR A 397 -2.03 -56.43 -7.37
C THR A 397 -3.12 -57.43 -6.92
N PRO A 398 -3.00 -58.04 -5.72
CA PRO A 398 -4.04 -58.92 -5.16
C PRO A 398 -5.42 -58.26 -5.02
N VAL A 399 -5.47 -56.93 -4.90
CA VAL A 399 -6.72 -56.16 -4.70
C VAL A 399 -7.28 -55.59 -6.00
N LYS A 400 -6.62 -55.82 -7.14
CA LYS A 400 -7.03 -55.30 -8.45
C LYS A 400 -7.30 -53.79 -8.38
N TRP A 401 -8.41 -53.32 -8.95
CA TRP A 401 -8.83 -51.92 -8.94
C TRP A 401 -9.81 -51.59 -7.79
N ASP A 402 -9.86 -52.38 -6.73
CA ASP A 402 -10.60 -52.01 -5.51
C ASP A 402 -9.76 -51.04 -4.66
N ILE A 403 -9.95 -49.74 -4.88
CA ILE A 403 -9.22 -48.68 -4.17
C ILE A 403 -9.56 -48.59 -2.69
N THR A 404 -10.77 -49.00 -2.30
CA THR A 404 -11.18 -49.02 -0.89
C THR A 404 -10.42 -50.09 -0.09
N SER A 405 -9.92 -51.11 -0.80
CA SER A 405 -9.05 -52.16 -0.30
C SER A 405 -7.58 -51.96 -0.67
N ALA A 406 -7.17 -50.79 -1.18
CA ALA A 406 -5.79 -50.57 -1.64
C ALA A 406 -4.77 -50.90 -0.54
N ILE A 407 -3.69 -51.58 -0.93
CA ILE A 407 -2.68 -52.10 0.01
C ILE A 407 -1.86 -50.92 0.52
N GLU A 408 -1.84 -50.70 1.84
CA GLU A 408 -0.97 -49.67 2.44
C GLU A 408 0.47 -50.17 2.35
N MET A 409 1.34 -49.39 1.71
CA MET A 409 2.75 -49.74 1.60
C MET A 409 3.45 -49.54 2.96
N VAL A 410 4.48 -50.34 3.21
CA VAL A 410 5.27 -50.24 4.43
C VAL A 410 6.20 -49.05 4.31
N GLU A 411 5.96 -48.03 5.10
CA GLU A 411 6.83 -46.86 5.22
C GLU A 411 8.18 -47.25 5.86
N ASP A 412 9.28 -46.71 5.34
CA ASP A 412 10.62 -46.92 5.91
C ASP A 412 10.70 -46.37 7.34
N ALA A 413 11.44 -47.04 8.23
CA ALA A 413 11.49 -46.69 9.64
C ALA A 413 12.14 -45.31 9.91
N THR A 414 13.00 -44.85 9.01
CA THR A 414 13.79 -43.62 9.18
C THR A 414 13.35 -42.50 8.23
N ASP A 415 13.03 -42.84 6.99
CA ASP A 415 12.65 -41.89 5.94
C ASP A 415 11.20 -42.13 5.48
N GLY A 416 10.26 -41.37 6.04
CA GLY A 416 8.83 -41.45 5.72
C GLY A 416 8.47 -40.98 4.31
N CYS A 417 9.44 -40.71 3.44
CA CYS A 417 9.24 -40.53 2.00
C CYS A 417 9.45 -41.83 1.21
N ILE A 418 9.91 -42.91 1.85
CA ILE A 418 10.20 -44.19 1.21
C ILE A 418 9.16 -45.22 1.64
N PHE A 419 8.54 -45.87 0.66
CA PHE A 419 7.48 -46.86 0.86
C PHE A 419 7.81 -48.13 0.11
N THR A 420 7.60 -49.29 0.75
CA THR A 420 7.89 -50.60 0.18
C THR A 420 6.67 -51.50 0.20
N TYR A 421 6.40 -52.16 -0.93
CA TYR A 421 5.54 -53.33 -1.02
C TYR A 421 6.40 -54.56 -1.31
N SER A 422 6.16 -55.65 -0.59
CA SER A 422 6.76 -56.96 -0.86
C SER A 422 5.66 -58.01 -0.89
N GLY A 423 5.50 -58.68 -2.03
CA GLY A 423 4.44 -59.67 -2.16
C GLY A 423 4.20 -60.16 -3.59
N PRO A 424 3.20 -61.04 -3.76
CA PRO A 424 2.87 -61.61 -5.06
C PRO A 424 2.17 -60.59 -5.96
N MET A 425 2.61 -60.54 -7.21
CA MET A 425 1.97 -59.77 -8.28
C MET A 425 1.75 -60.64 -9.52
N THR A 426 0.84 -60.19 -10.37
CA THR A 426 0.53 -60.81 -11.67
C THR A 426 0.86 -59.86 -12.81
N ALA A 427 0.85 -60.35 -14.05
CA ALA A 427 0.92 -59.48 -15.22
C ALA A 427 -0.30 -58.55 -15.24
N GLY A 428 -0.08 -57.25 -15.44
CA GLY A 428 -1.13 -56.24 -15.33
C GLY A 428 -0.55 -54.87 -15.00
N GLU A 429 -1.42 -53.96 -14.55
CA GLU A 429 -1.09 -52.56 -14.32
C GLU A 429 -1.13 -52.20 -12.83
N PHE A 430 -0.42 -51.15 -12.43
CA PHE A 430 -0.51 -50.58 -11.08
C PHE A 430 -0.16 -49.09 -11.02
N LYS A 431 -0.58 -48.43 -9.93
CA LYS A 431 -0.22 -47.05 -9.52
C LYS A 431 -0.37 -46.86 -8.01
N PHE A 432 -0.06 -45.67 -7.49
CA PHE A 432 0.02 -45.42 -6.06
C PHE A 432 -0.89 -44.27 -5.58
N PRO A 433 -2.12 -44.53 -5.12
CA PRO A 433 -2.96 -43.50 -4.51
C PRO A 433 -2.43 -43.07 -3.13
N VAL A 434 -2.73 -41.84 -2.72
CA VAL A 434 -2.32 -41.31 -1.40
C VAL A 434 -3.36 -41.52 -0.30
N ASN A 435 -4.53 -42.07 -0.65
CA ASN A 435 -5.57 -42.47 0.29
C ASN A 435 -6.44 -43.60 -0.30
N ARG A 436 -7.50 -44.00 0.44
CA ARG A 436 -8.46 -45.05 0.05
C ARG A 436 -9.85 -44.49 -0.27
N ASN A 437 -9.95 -43.21 -0.62
CA ASN A 437 -11.22 -42.64 -1.06
C ASN A 437 -11.70 -43.43 -2.29
N SER A 438 -13.01 -43.71 -2.33
CA SER A 438 -13.65 -44.35 -3.48
C SER A 438 -13.68 -43.43 -4.71
N ASP A 439 -13.53 -42.12 -4.51
CA ASP A 439 -13.38 -41.14 -5.57
C ASP A 439 -12.00 -41.27 -6.23
N TRP A 440 -11.97 -41.48 -7.54
CA TRP A 440 -10.74 -41.60 -8.31
C TRP A 440 -10.12 -40.24 -8.66
N ALA A 441 -10.84 -39.13 -8.47
CA ALA A 441 -10.32 -37.77 -8.62
C ALA A 441 -9.52 -37.33 -7.37
N GLN A 442 -8.67 -38.22 -6.86
CA GLN A 442 -7.75 -37.98 -5.75
C GLN A 442 -6.31 -37.96 -6.25
N ASP A 443 -5.41 -37.37 -5.46
CA ASP A 443 -3.99 -37.36 -5.79
C ASP A 443 -3.40 -38.77 -5.83
N MET A 444 -2.53 -39.03 -6.80
CA MET A 444 -1.85 -40.31 -6.97
C MET A 444 -0.45 -40.11 -7.52
N TYR A 445 0.48 -41.00 -7.16
CA TYR A 445 1.74 -41.09 -7.87
C TYR A 445 1.59 -42.00 -9.10
N MET A 446 1.92 -41.42 -10.25
CA MET A 446 1.73 -42.03 -11.57
C MET A 446 3.03 -42.07 -12.37
N LYS A 447 3.04 -42.88 -13.42
CA LYS A 447 4.26 -43.20 -14.18
C LYS A 447 4.69 -42.07 -15.11
N ILE A 448 5.96 -41.66 -15.02
CA ILE A 448 6.64 -40.98 -16.15
C ILE A 448 7.32 -42.04 -17.01
N ASP A 449 8.21 -42.82 -16.40
CA ASP A 449 8.94 -43.92 -17.02
C ASP A 449 9.10 -45.09 -16.04
N ASN A 450 9.91 -46.10 -16.38
CA ASN A 450 10.01 -47.30 -15.55
C ASN A 450 10.65 -47.07 -14.18
N THR A 451 11.33 -45.94 -13.98
CA THR A 451 12.06 -45.59 -12.76
C THR A 451 11.60 -44.28 -12.11
N HIS A 452 10.80 -43.47 -12.81
CA HIS A 452 10.34 -42.16 -12.34
C HIS A 452 8.82 -42.04 -12.31
N MET A 453 8.35 -41.24 -11.36
CA MET A 453 6.95 -40.92 -11.15
C MET A 453 6.72 -39.42 -11.02
N TYR A 454 5.47 -39.01 -10.92
CA TYR A 454 5.04 -37.65 -10.57
C TYR A 454 3.80 -37.74 -9.71
N LEU A 455 3.53 -36.69 -8.94
CA LEU A 455 2.26 -36.50 -8.27
C LEU A 455 1.24 -35.97 -9.29
N HIS A 456 0.30 -36.82 -9.68
CA HIS A 456 -0.89 -36.43 -10.42
C HIS A 456 -1.90 -35.84 -9.43
N LEU A 457 -2.41 -34.64 -9.72
CA LEU A 457 -3.41 -33.98 -8.90
C LEU A 457 -4.80 -34.49 -9.27
N GLY A 458 -5.63 -34.72 -8.27
CA GLY A 458 -6.97 -35.26 -8.49
C GLY A 458 -7.80 -34.43 -9.49
N GLY A 459 -8.27 -35.09 -10.56
CA GLY A 459 -9.09 -34.48 -11.61
C GLY A 459 -8.37 -34.14 -12.90
N ASP A 460 -7.04 -34.31 -12.96
CA ASP A 460 -6.28 -34.19 -14.21
C ASP A 460 -6.64 -35.32 -15.21
N GLU A 461 -6.46 -35.07 -16.51
CA GLU A 461 -6.97 -35.96 -17.58
C GLU A 461 -6.14 -37.23 -17.81
N ASP A 462 -4.93 -37.30 -17.28
CA ASP A 462 -3.97 -38.36 -17.55
C ASP A 462 -4.01 -39.50 -16.51
N ASP A 463 -3.71 -40.73 -16.94
CA ASP A 463 -3.80 -41.92 -16.07
C ASP A 463 -2.67 -42.92 -16.36
N ASN A 464 -1.43 -42.45 -16.20
CA ASN A 464 -0.23 -43.23 -16.53
C ASN A 464 0.09 -44.28 -15.45
N LYS A 465 0.25 -45.54 -15.87
CA LYS A 465 0.44 -46.70 -14.98
C LYS A 465 1.70 -47.47 -15.33
N TRP A 466 2.26 -48.18 -14.35
CA TRP A 466 3.26 -49.22 -14.63
C TRP A 466 2.57 -50.49 -15.10
N VAL A 467 3.26 -51.24 -15.95
CA VAL A 467 2.79 -52.51 -16.51
C VAL A 467 3.82 -53.60 -16.20
N LEU A 468 3.39 -54.68 -15.56
CA LEU A 468 4.16 -55.92 -15.39
C LEU A 468 3.77 -56.93 -16.46
N THR A 469 4.75 -57.60 -17.03
CA THR A 469 4.54 -58.63 -18.07
C THR A 469 4.53 -60.06 -17.51
N GLU A 470 5.00 -60.25 -16.27
CA GLU A 470 5.15 -61.58 -15.67
C GLU A 470 4.67 -61.61 -14.22
N ALA A 471 4.03 -62.72 -13.84
CA ALA A 471 3.74 -62.99 -12.44
C ALA A 471 5.01 -63.34 -11.66
N GLY A 472 5.00 -63.07 -10.36
CA GLY A 472 6.11 -63.34 -9.46
C GLY A 472 5.95 -62.64 -8.11
N ASN A 473 6.88 -62.87 -7.20
CA ASN A 473 7.02 -62.02 -6.03
C ASN A 473 7.85 -60.80 -6.43
N TYR A 474 7.43 -59.62 -5.98
CA TYR A 474 8.10 -58.37 -6.28
C TYR A 474 8.37 -57.60 -4.99
N VAL A 475 9.46 -56.85 -5.01
CA VAL A 475 9.72 -55.74 -4.10
C VAL A 475 9.58 -54.45 -4.91
N ILE A 476 8.59 -53.64 -4.55
CA ILE A 476 8.33 -52.32 -5.14
C ILE A 476 8.70 -51.28 -4.11
N THR A 477 9.67 -50.42 -4.41
CA THR A 477 10.09 -49.33 -3.53
C THR A 477 9.80 -48.01 -4.22
N ALA A 478 8.93 -47.19 -3.63
CA ALA A 478 8.60 -45.85 -4.10
C ALA A 478 9.24 -44.80 -3.17
N ASN A 479 9.93 -43.82 -3.72
CA ASN A 479 10.44 -42.66 -3.00
C ASN A 479 9.72 -41.40 -3.50
N ILE A 480 8.81 -40.86 -2.69
CA ILE A 480 7.95 -39.73 -3.07
C ILE A 480 8.64 -38.37 -3.01
N GLU A 481 9.79 -38.27 -2.34
CA GLU A 481 10.62 -37.05 -2.35
C GLU A 481 11.43 -36.96 -3.64
N LEU A 482 12.07 -38.07 -4.03
CA LEU A 482 12.88 -38.15 -5.25
C LEU A 482 12.05 -38.44 -6.49
N LEU A 483 10.77 -38.75 -6.32
CA LEU A 483 9.84 -39.17 -7.37
C LEU A 483 10.38 -40.36 -8.18
N THR A 484 10.91 -41.37 -7.49
CA THR A 484 11.45 -42.58 -8.11
C THR A 484 10.73 -43.85 -7.65
N VAL A 485 10.77 -44.88 -8.51
CA VAL A 485 10.27 -46.21 -8.20
C VAL A 485 11.30 -47.26 -8.63
N THR A 486 11.48 -48.28 -7.79
CA THR A 486 12.26 -49.48 -8.11
C THR A 486 11.34 -50.69 -8.11
N ILE A 487 11.45 -51.52 -9.14
CA ILE A 487 10.62 -52.70 -9.37
C ILE A 487 11.56 -53.91 -9.49
N LEU A 488 11.61 -54.75 -8.46
CA LEU A 488 12.51 -55.92 -8.42
C LEU A 488 11.71 -57.22 -8.30
N LYS A 489 11.76 -58.06 -9.32
CA LYS A 489 11.28 -59.45 -9.25
C LYS A 489 12.23 -60.27 -8.36
N GLN A 490 11.68 -61.04 -7.42
CA GLN A 490 12.41 -61.90 -6.49
C GLN A 490 12.61 -63.32 -7.02
#